data_AF-A0A251SDW2-F1
#
_entry.id   AF-A0A251SDW2-F1
#
_cell.length_a   1.000
_cell.length_b   1.000
_cell.length_c   1.000
_cell.angle_alpha   90.00
_cell.angle_beta   90.00
_cell.angle_gamma   90.00
#
_symmetry.space_group_name_H-M   'P 1'
#
loop_
_entity.id
_entity.type
_entity.pdbx_description
1 polymer ?
#
loop_
_entity_poly.entity_id
_entity_poly.type
_entity_poly.pdbx_seq_one_letter_code
_entity_poly.pdbx_strand_id
1 'polypeptide(L)'
;MLKYPSALTSIEQIVNNVKGKRIALFLDYDGTLSPIVDNPDHAFMSNAMRVAVRNVAKCFPTAIISGRSRERVRKFVGLKELYYAGSHGMDIMCPVQSPAADHTTEVPNYIFLRNYVNPTIFHIFRSFKSYYFI
;
A
#
# COMPACT_ATOMS: atom_id res chain seq x y z
N MET A 1 -0.84 20.80 -22.83
CA MET A 1 -0.82 20.52 -21.39
C MET A 1 -0.92 19.01 -21.21
N LEU A 2 0.04 18.37 -20.51
CA LEU A 2 -0.03 16.92 -20.26
C LEU A 2 -1.32 16.64 -19.48
N LYS A 3 -2.12 15.69 -19.97
CA LYS A 3 -3.42 15.34 -19.36
C LYS A 3 -3.28 14.85 -17.91
N TYR A 4 -2.09 14.38 -17.54
CA TYR A 4 -1.75 13.92 -16.21
C TYR A 4 -0.31 14.35 -15.84
N PRO A 5 -0.14 15.26 -14.88
CA PRO A 5 1.19 15.69 -14.42
C PRO A 5 1.89 14.57 -13.63
N SER A 6 3.22 14.59 -13.61
CA SER A 6 4.01 13.64 -12.82
C SER A 6 3.97 13.95 -11.32
N ALA A 7 3.81 12.93 -10.48
CA ALA A 7 4.01 12.96 -9.03
C ALA A 7 5.22 13.78 -8.60
N LEU A 8 6.35 13.47 -9.26
CA LEU A 8 7.66 13.95 -8.86
C LEU A 8 7.77 15.45 -9.10
N THR A 9 7.18 15.92 -10.21
CA THR A 9 7.10 17.36 -10.51
C THR A 9 6.11 18.09 -9.60
N SER A 10 5.05 17.41 -9.15
CA SER A 10 4.03 17.96 -8.25
C SER A 10 4.29 17.71 -6.76
N ILE A 11 5.48 17.24 -6.37
CA ILE A 11 5.74 16.76 -5.01
C ILE A 11 5.51 17.84 -3.94
N GLU A 12 5.90 19.09 -4.20
CA GLU A 12 5.69 20.20 -3.28
C GLU A 12 4.20 20.49 -3.04
N GLN A 13 3.40 20.41 -4.10
CA GLN A 13 1.95 20.60 -4.03
C GLN A 13 1.30 19.47 -3.21
N ILE A 14 1.72 18.23 -3.46
CA ILE A 14 1.25 17.05 -2.72
C ILE A 14 1.58 17.21 -1.24
N VAL A 15 2.83 17.54 -0.91
CA VAL A 15 3.29 17.76 0.49
C VAL A 15 2.49 18.88 1.15
N ASN A 16 2.27 20.00 0.47
CA ASN A 16 1.47 21.11 1.01
C ASN A 16 0.01 20.69 1.27
N ASN A 17 -0.59 19.89 0.39
CA ASN A 17 -1.98 19.43 0.52
C ASN A 17 -2.20 18.43 1.66
N VAL A 18 -1.14 17.74 2.11
CA VAL A 18 -1.22 16.75 3.20
C VAL A 18 -0.72 17.29 4.55
N LYS A 19 -0.20 18.53 4.60
CA LYS A 19 0.19 19.18 5.87
C LYS A 19 -0.96 19.15 6.88
N GLY A 20 -0.68 18.70 8.10
CA GLY A 20 -1.65 18.57 9.18
C GLY A 20 -2.64 17.41 9.04
N LYS A 21 -2.53 16.57 8.00
CA LYS A 21 -3.40 15.40 7.80
C LYS A 21 -2.69 14.11 8.21
N ARG A 22 -3.48 13.13 8.62
CA ARG A 22 -3.00 11.75 8.79
C ARG A 22 -2.92 11.08 7.42
N ILE A 23 -1.77 10.52 7.09
CA ILE A 23 -1.50 9.87 5.81
C ILE A 23 -1.49 8.36 6.01
N ALA A 24 -2.10 7.64 5.07
CA ALA A 24 -1.93 6.20 4.89
C ALA A 24 -1.56 5.94 3.43
N LEU A 25 -0.67 4.99 3.20
CA LEU A 25 -0.17 4.66 1.87
C LEU A 25 -0.71 3.31 1.41
N PHE A 26 -1.24 3.28 0.20
CA PHE A 26 -1.66 2.06 -0.49
C PHE A 26 -0.79 1.91 -1.71
N LEU A 27 -0.27 0.72 -1.99
CA LEU A 27 0.62 0.47 -3.11
C LEU A 27 0.14 -0.76 -3.87
N ASP A 28 0.04 -0.62 -5.19
CA ASP A 28 -0.11 -1.78 -6.06
C ASP A 28 1.23 -2.53 -6.21
N TYR A 29 1.19 -3.80 -6.62
CA TYR A 29 2.39 -4.62 -6.79
C TYR A 29 2.84 -4.70 -8.26
N ASP A 30 2.06 -5.37 -9.11
CA ASP A 30 2.45 -5.70 -10.48
C ASP A 30 2.43 -4.47 -11.40
N GLY A 31 3.58 -4.11 -11.96
CA GLY A 31 3.72 -2.90 -12.79
C GLY A 31 3.89 -1.60 -12.00
N THR A 32 3.89 -1.68 -10.66
CA THR A 32 4.14 -0.54 -9.76
C THR A 32 5.44 -0.76 -8.97
N LEU A 33 5.47 -1.78 -8.12
CA LEU A 33 6.63 -2.11 -7.27
C LEU A 33 7.51 -3.21 -7.88
N SER A 34 6.97 -3.98 -8.82
CA SER A 34 7.69 -4.92 -9.67
C SER A 34 7.46 -4.58 -11.14
N PRO A 35 8.40 -4.93 -12.04
CA PRO A 35 8.17 -4.76 -13.47
C PRO A 35 6.98 -5.59 -13.97
N ILE A 36 6.37 -5.14 -15.06
CA ILE A 36 5.44 -5.96 -15.85
C ILE A 36 6.29 -7.00 -16.61
N VAL A 37 5.95 -8.27 -16.46
CA VAL A 37 6.68 -9.40 -17.04
C VAL A 37 5.71 -10.41 -17.64
N ASP A 38 6.16 -11.17 -18.64
CA ASP A 38 5.32 -12.18 -19.32
C ASP A 38 4.94 -13.34 -18.40
N ASN A 39 5.87 -13.77 -17.55
CA ASN A 39 5.60 -14.77 -16.52
C ASN A 39 5.38 -14.07 -15.17
N PRO A 40 4.15 -14.06 -14.61
CA PRO A 40 3.85 -13.45 -13.32
C PRO A 40 4.68 -14.03 -12.17
N ASP A 41 5.19 -15.26 -12.26
CA ASP A 41 6.07 -15.82 -11.23
C ASP A 41 7.43 -15.14 -11.15
N HIS A 42 7.81 -14.35 -12.16
CA HIS A 42 9.10 -13.65 -12.22
C HIS A 42 8.98 -12.14 -11.94
N ALA A 43 7.81 -11.66 -11.50
CA ALA A 43 7.56 -10.25 -11.20
C ALA A 43 8.19 -9.84 -9.85
N PHE A 44 9.51 -9.91 -9.73
CA PHE A 44 10.20 -9.67 -8.48
C PHE A 44 10.47 -8.18 -8.23
N MET A 45 10.16 -7.72 -7.02
CA MET A 45 10.57 -6.42 -6.50
C MET A 45 12.09 -6.42 -6.24
N SER A 46 12.78 -5.38 -6.71
CA SER A 46 14.21 -5.19 -6.46
C SER A 46 14.52 -4.96 -4.98
N ASN A 47 15.75 -5.25 -4.56
CA ASN A 47 16.19 -4.99 -3.18
C ASN A 47 16.08 -3.49 -2.82
N ALA A 48 16.42 -2.60 -3.76
CA ALA A 48 16.31 -1.16 -3.57
C ALA A 48 14.85 -0.73 -3.33
N MET A 49 13.90 -1.24 -4.12
CA MET A 49 12.48 -0.95 -3.94
C MET A 49 11.97 -1.49 -2.60
N ARG A 50 12.39 -2.70 -2.21
CA ARG A 50 12.04 -3.29 -0.91
C ARG A 50 12.51 -2.43 0.26
N VAL A 51 13.72 -1.88 0.18
CA VAL A 51 14.25 -0.93 1.19
C VAL A 51 13.43 0.36 1.20
N ALA A 52 13.08 0.90 0.03
CA ALA A 52 12.26 2.11 -0.06
C ALA A 52 10.88 1.91 0.59
N VAL A 53 10.16 0.83 0.24
CA VAL A 53 8.85 0.50 0.83
C VAL A 53 8.97 0.33 2.35
N ARG A 54 9.99 -0.38 2.83
CA ARG A 54 10.26 -0.53 4.26
C ARG A 54 10.45 0.82 4.96
N ASN A 55 11.20 1.73 4.36
CA ASN A 55 11.48 3.03 4.96
C ASN A 55 10.20 3.87 5.06
N VAL A 56 9.35 3.84 4.03
CA VAL A 56 8.06 4.55 4.05
C VAL A 56 7.10 3.94 5.08
N ALA A 57 7.10 2.62 5.24
CA ALA A 57 6.29 1.92 6.23
C ALA A 57 6.62 2.27 7.69
N LYS A 58 7.84 2.77 7.96
CA LYS A 58 8.21 3.30 9.28
C LYS A 58 7.57 4.66 9.56
N CYS A 59 7.26 5.42 8.51
CA CYS A 59 6.69 6.76 8.60
C CYS A 59 5.16 6.74 8.59
N PHE A 60 4.57 5.87 7.76
CA PHE A 60 3.12 5.84 7.53
C PHE A 60 2.58 4.41 7.52
N PRO A 61 1.35 4.18 8.03
CA PRO A 61 0.63 2.94 7.80
C PRO A 61 0.59 2.65 6.29
N THR A 62 1.16 1.51 5.89
CA THR A 62 1.37 1.17 4.48
C THR A 62 0.79 -0.21 4.16
N ALA A 63 0.00 -0.28 3.10
CA ALA A 63 -0.66 -1.50 2.63
C ALA A 63 -0.26 -1.85 1.19
N ILE A 64 0.04 -3.12 0.93
CA ILE A 64 0.13 -3.66 -0.42
C ILE A 64 -1.25 -4.17 -0.84
N ILE A 65 -1.78 -3.65 -1.93
CA ILE A 65 -3.05 -4.08 -2.53
C ILE A 65 -2.72 -4.79 -3.84
N SER A 66 -3.13 -6.04 -4.00
CA SER A 66 -2.78 -6.81 -5.19
C SER A 66 -3.91 -7.72 -5.66
N GLY A 67 -3.96 -7.94 -6.98
CA GLY A 67 -4.79 -8.99 -7.58
C GLY A 67 -4.29 -10.40 -7.26
N ARG A 68 -3.01 -10.57 -6.88
CA ARG A 68 -2.47 -11.86 -6.44
C ARG A 68 -3.10 -12.30 -5.13
N SER A 69 -3.05 -13.61 -4.83
CA SER A 69 -3.39 -14.08 -3.48
C SER A 69 -2.49 -13.42 -2.44
N ARG A 70 -3.05 -13.17 -1.26
CA ARG A 70 -2.36 -12.50 -0.15
C ARG A 70 -1.04 -13.20 0.20
N GLU A 71 -1.05 -14.53 0.26
CA GLU A 71 0.15 -15.32 0.56
C GLU A 71 1.24 -15.12 -0.51
N ARG A 72 0.86 -15.09 -1.79
CA ARG A 72 1.80 -14.94 -2.91
C ARG A 72 2.43 -13.56 -2.91
N VAL A 73 1.64 -12.49 -2.85
CA VAL A 73 2.20 -11.12 -2.82
C VAL A 73 3.05 -10.90 -1.56
N ARG A 74 2.66 -11.46 -0.40
CA ARG A 74 3.46 -11.39 0.82
C ARG A 74 4.81 -12.08 0.66
N LYS A 75 4.88 -13.23 -0.01
CA LYS A 75 6.16 -13.93 -0.29
C LYS A 75 7.07 -13.09 -1.19
N PHE A 76 6.51 -12.41 -2.18
CA PHE A 76 7.26 -11.56 -3.11
C PHE A 76 7.81 -10.30 -2.40
N VAL A 77 6.95 -9.62 -1.62
CA VAL A 77 7.30 -8.37 -0.91
C VAL A 77 8.15 -8.61 0.33
N GLY A 78 7.95 -9.70 1.06
CA GLY A 78 8.84 -10.13 2.15
C GLY A 78 8.99 -9.15 3.32
N LEU A 79 8.04 -8.24 3.53
CA LEU A 79 8.02 -7.27 4.63
C LEU A 79 6.91 -7.64 5.63
N LYS A 80 7.23 -7.71 6.92
CA LYS A 80 6.28 -8.15 7.98
C LYS A 80 5.52 -6.97 8.60
N GLU A 81 6.07 -5.77 8.43
CA GLU A 81 5.59 -4.48 8.93
C GLU A 81 4.45 -3.89 8.07
N LEU A 82 4.07 -4.53 6.97
CA LEU A 82 3.04 -4.05 6.04
C LEU A 82 1.68 -4.72 6.26
N TYR A 83 0.63 -3.98 5.94
CA TYR A 83 -0.69 -4.56 5.67
C TYR A 83 -0.68 -5.18 4.26
N TYR A 84 -1.44 -6.25 4.07
CA TYR A 84 -1.59 -6.90 2.77
C TYR A 84 -3.06 -7.15 2.48
N ALA A 85 -3.52 -6.73 1.31
CA ALA A 85 -4.82 -7.07 0.76
C ALA A 85 -4.60 -7.80 -0.57
N GLY A 86 -4.88 -9.11 -0.59
CA GLY A 86 -4.80 -9.95 -1.79
C GLY A 86 -6.17 -10.26 -2.36
N SER A 87 -6.19 -10.98 -3.48
CA SER A 87 -7.41 -11.42 -4.17
C SER A 87 -8.36 -10.26 -4.45
N HIS A 88 -7.81 -9.14 -4.96
CA HIS A 88 -8.54 -7.88 -5.20
C HIS A 88 -9.12 -7.24 -3.93
N GLY A 89 -8.48 -7.44 -2.77
CA GLY A 89 -8.87 -6.83 -1.51
C GLY A 89 -9.85 -7.68 -0.68
N MET A 90 -10.13 -8.91 -1.09
CA MET A 90 -11.02 -9.83 -0.36
C MET A 90 -10.36 -10.48 0.85
N ASP A 91 -9.03 -10.64 0.83
CA ASP A 91 -8.26 -11.27 1.92
C ASP A 91 -7.23 -10.28 2.47
N ILE A 92 -7.39 -9.88 3.75
CA ILE A 92 -6.59 -8.85 4.40
C ILE A 92 -5.80 -9.43 5.59
N MET A 93 -4.51 -9.09 5.67
CA MET A 93 -3.64 -9.39 6.82
C MET A 93 -3.00 -8.12 7.37
N CYS A 94 -2.99 -8.04 8.70
CA CYS A 94 -2.33 -6.98 9.45
C CYS A 94 -0.85 -7.32 9.73
N PRO A 95 0.00 -6.30 9.94
CA PRO A 95 1.36 -6.49 10.42
C PRO A 95 1.39 -7.31 11.71
N VAL A 96 2.40 -8.17 11.86
CA VAL A 96 2.62 -8.89 13.12
C VAL A 96 3.29 -7.93 14.09
N GLN A 97 2.59 -7.50 15.14
CA GLN A 97 3.18 -6.66 16.19
C GLN A 97 4.24 -7.45 16.95
N SER A 98 5.39 -6.82 17.23
CA SER A 98 6.36 -7.41 18.16
C SER A 98 5.81 -7.27 19.59
N PRO A 99 5.94 -8.28 20.49
CA PRO A 99 5.32 -8.27 21.83
C PRO A 99 5.85 -7.22 22.83
N ALA A 100 6.63 -6.22 22.40
CA ALA A 100 7.33 -5.30 23.29
C ALA A 100 6.75 -3.88 23.18
N ALA A 101 5.52 -3.68 23.65
CA ALA A 101 5.01 -2.39 24.11
C ALA A 101 3.75 -2.64 24.93
N ASP A 102 3.93 -2.71 26.25
CA ASP A 102 2.86 -2.88 27.22
C ASP A 102 2.09 -1.56 27.43
N HIS A 103 0.76 -1.70 27.46
CA HIS A 103 -0.28 -0.86 28.06
C HIS A 103 -0.39 0.67 27.80
N THR A 104 -1.64 1.06 27.51
CA THR A 104 -2.23 2.41 27.43
C THR A 104 -2.04 3.19 26.11
N THR A 105 -2.62 2.66 25.04
CA THR A 105 -3.24 3.52 24.03
C THR A 105 -4.45 2.76 23.49
N GLU A 106 -5.64 3.34 23.62
CA GLU A 106 -6.86 2.85 22.97
C GLU A 106 -6.51 2.43 21.54
N VAL A 107 -6.66 1.15 21.20
CA VAL A 107 -6.29 0.62 19.89
C VAL A 107 -7.14 1.28 18.80
N PRO A 108 -6.64 2.28 18.03
CA PRO A 108 -7.44 2.90 16.97
C PRO A 108 -7.42 2.04 15.70
N ASN A 109 -6.75 0.88 15.73
CA ASN A 109 -6.18 0.24 14.55
C ASN A 109 -7.05 -0.84 13.89
N TYR A 110 -8.24 -1.15 14.41
CA TYR A 110 -9.20 -2.02 13.70
C TYR A 110 -10.32 -1.25 12.98
N ILE A 111 -10.63 -0.05 13.49
CA ILE A 111 -11.67 0.82 12.93
C ILE A 111 -11.16 1.55 11.68
N PHE A 112 -9.85 1.81 11.56
CA PHE A 112 -9.29 2.55 10.43
C PHE A 112 -9.42 1.81 9.09
N LEU A 113 -9.10 0.51 9.02
CA LEU A 113 -9.32 -0.26 7.79
C LEU A 113 -10.79 -0.52 7.52
N ARG A 114 -11.65 -0.74 8.53
CA ARG A 114 -13.09 -0.88 8.27
C ARG A 114 -13.75 0.42 7.78
N ASN A 115 -13.32 1.57 8.28
CA ASN A 115 -13.86 2.88 7.86
C ASN A 115 -13.28 3.36 6.52
N TYR A 116 -12.02 3.02 6.20
CA TYR A 116 -11.44 3.21 4.86
C TYR A 116 -11.76 2.07 3.90
N VAL A 117 -12.40 0.98 4.32
CA VAL A 117 -12.93 -0.05 3.41
C VAL A 117 -14.46 0.03 3.49
N ASN A 118 -14.96 1.25 3.34
CA ASN A 118 -16.36 1.50 3.00
C ASN A 118 -16.64 0.83 1.63
N PRO A 119 -17.84 0.29 1.31
CA PRO A 119 -18.17 -0.21 -0.02
C PRO A 119 -17.80 0.77 -1.16
N THR A 120 -17.74 2.07 -0.88
CA THR A 120 -17.23 3.09 -1.81
C THR A 120 -15.73 2.94 -2.11
N ILE A 121 -14.90 2.63 -1.12
CA ILE A 121 -13.47 2.36 -1.33
C ILE A 121 -13.25 1.01 -2.02
N PHE A 122 -14.11 0.01 -1.78
CA PHE A 122 -14.10 -1.23 -2.57
C PHE A 122 -14.44 -0.98 -4.05
N HIS A 123 -15.36 -0.04 -4.34
CA HIS A 123 -15.66 0.40 -5.70
C HIS A 123 -14.52 1.22 -6.32
N ILE A 124 -13.86 2.07 -5.54
CA ILE A 124 -12.61 2.75 -5.92
C ILE A 124 -11.56 1.70 -6.30
N PHE A 125 -11.33 0.66 -5.50
CA PHE A 125 -10.37 -0.40 -5.84
C PHE A 125 -10.75 -1.22 -7.08
N ARG A 126 -12.04 -1.43 -7.39
CA ARG A 126 -12.46 -2.01 -8.69
C ARG A 126 -12.25 -1.04 -9.87
N SER A 127 -12.32 0.27 -9.63
CA SER A 127 -12.17 1.32 -10.64
C SER A 127 -10.71 1.78 -10.84
N PHE A 128 -9.82 1.49 -9.89
CA PHE A 128 -8.40 1.87 -9.90
C PHE A 128 -7.52 1.07 -10.87
N LYS A 129 -8.11 0.19 -11.69
CA LYS A 129 -7.44 -0.29 -12.92
C LYS A 129 -7.22 0.82 -13.96
N SER A 130 -7.75 2.05 -13.76
CA SER A 130 -7.66 3.11 -14.78
C SER A 130 -7.10 4.47 -14.36
N TYR A 131 -6.82 4.80 -13.09
CA TYR A 131 -6.37 6.17 -12.77
C TYR A 131 -5.33 6.27 -11.64
N TYR A 132 -4.14 6.71 -12.05
CA TYR A 132 -3.12 7.50 -11.35
C TYR A 132 -3.01 7.33 -9.84
N PHE A 133 -1.98 6.57 -9.43
CA PHE A 133 -1.22 6.93 -8.24
C PHE A 133 -0.52 8.25 -8.52
N ILE A 134 -0.53 9.11 -7.50
CA ILE A 134 0.12 10.42 -7.49
C ILE A 134 1.44 10.36 -8.22
#